data_AF-A0A453HSI7-F1
#
_entry.id   AF-A0A453HSI7-F1
#
_cell.length_a   1.000
_cell.length_b   1.000
_cell.length_c   1.000
_cell.angle_alpha   90.00
_cell.angle_beta   90.00
_cell.angle_gamma   90.00
#
_symmetry.space_group_name_H-M   'P 1'
#
loop_
_entity.id
_entity.type
_entity.pdbx_description
1 polymer ?
#
loop_
_entity_poly.entity_id
_entity_poly.type
_entity_poly.pdbx_seq_one_letter_code
_entity_poly.pdbx_strand_id
1 'polypeptide(L)'
;HMAATSPAPMRAVAAAFTPPPLSQRITRISTVSALRVHQCHAAHRWRPAQCRGKPTVSGVVEDDDEDTSREALNPEEKEEESAGAGSWGLGWFRLDEVGMDILGIAVPAVLALAADPVTALVDTAFVGHIGSVELAAVGVSISVFNLVSKLFNVPLLNVTTSFVAEQQAVDAKYSGVGERDEVSSTREQASEKRKFLPAVSTSLALAAGIGLMEMAALIIGSGTLMDIVGIPVDSPMRAPAEQFLTLRAYGAPPVVVALAAQGAFRGFMDTKTPLYAVVAGNLVNAILDAIFIFPLGLGVSGAALATVTSEYLAAIILLWKLNNELVLFSWNVIGGDIIRYLKSGALLIARTIAVILPLWLSTSLAARQGPVPMAGYEISLQVWLTISLLNDALALAGQALLASEYAKGNYKQARLVLYRVLQIGGVTGLALAATLFLGFGYLTLLFTDDPAVLDVAQSGVWFVTITQPINAIAFVFDGLYYGVSDFGYAAYSTVLFLSPLLVLLVITQTFSS
;
A
#
# COMPACT_ATOMS: atom_id res chain seq x y z
N HIS A 1 17.28 -28.53 58.64
CA HIS A 1 16.90 -29.91 58.26
C HIS A 1 16.74 -29.93 56.75
N MET A 2 17.78 -30.37 56.02
CA MET A 2 17.86 -31.68 55.31
C MET A 2 16.74 -31.88 54.28
N ALA A 3 16.93 -32.30 53.04
CA ALA A 3 18.09 -32.51 52.18
C ALA A 3 17.58 -32.79 50.74
N ALA A 4 18.45 -32.54 49.76
CA ALA A 4 18.51 -33.02 48.36
C ALA A 4 17.75 -34.32 47.98
N THR A 5 17.26 -34.43 46.73
CA THR A 5 17.82 -35.29 45.64
C THR A 5 16.86 -35.49 44.45
N SER A 6 17.41 -35.37 43.23
CA SER A 6 16.96 -36.03 41.98
C SER A 6 17.90 -37.23 41.74
N PRO A 7 17.52 -38.35 41.05
CA PRO A 7 17.50 -38.43 39.57
C PRO A 7 16.46 -39.40 38.94
N ALA A 8 16.35 -39.38 37.60
CA ALA A 8 15.53 -40.23 36.71
C ALA A 8 15.96 -41.72 36.66
N PRO A 9 15.20 -42.70 36.05
CA PRO A 9 15.21 -42.91 34.58
C PRO A 9 13.93 -43.53 33.92
N MET A 10 13.97 -43.62 32.58
CA MET A 10 13.02 -44.21 31.59
C MET A 10 12.37 -45.57 31.91
N ARG A 11 11.11 -45.78 31.45
CA ARG A 11 10.72 -46.95 30.62
C ARG A 11 9.34 -46.81 29.95
N ALA A 12 9.24 -47.50 28.81
CA ALA A 12 8.23 -47.46 27.75
C ALA A 12 6.86 -48.06 28.11
N VAL A 13 5.81 -47.57 27.43
CA VAL A 13 4.59 -48.34 27.14
C VAL A 13 4.25 -48.16 25.66
N ALA A 14 4.35 -49.27 24.93
CA ALA A 14 3.89 -49.43 23.56
C ALA A 14 2.52 -50.15 23.58
N ALA A 15 1.55 -49.63 22.82
CA ALA A 15 0.38 -50.35 22.33
C ALA A 15 -0.14 -49.53 21.11
N ALA A 16 0.20 -49.92 19.89
CA ALA A 16 -0.51 -50.91 19.05
C ALA A 16 -1.78 -50.33 18.39
N PHE A 17 -1.63 -49.78 17.18
CA PHE A 17 -2.67 -49.81 16.15
C PHE A 17 -2.00 -49.90 14.77
N THR A 18 -2.07 -51.11 14.20
CA THR A 18 -1.71 -51.45 12.82
C THR A 18 -2.93 -51.32 11.90
N PRO A 19 -2.83 -50.71 10.71
CA PRO A 19 -3.75 -51.00 9.61
C PRO A 19 -3.18 -52.10 8.68
N PRO A 20 -4.02 -52.94 8.05
CA PRO A 20 -3.59 -54.08 7.23
C PRO A 20 -3.25 -53.68 5.78
N PRO A 21 -2.51 -54.53 5.02
CA PRO A 21 -2.11 -54.26 3.65
C PRO A 21 -2.98 -54.95 2.56
N LEU A 22 -3.02 -54.30 1.39
CA LEU A 22 -3.05 -54.79 0.00
C LEU A 22 -4.01 -55.94 -0.42
N SER A 23 -4.86 -55.69 -1.41
CA SER A 23 -4.63 -56.14 -2.81
C SER A 23 -5.85 -56.04 -3.74
N GLN A 24 -5.56 -55.57 -4.96
CA GLN A 24 -6.09 -55.99 -6.27
C GLN A 24 -7.61 -56.22 -6.48
N ARG A 25 -8.21 -55.39 -7.35
CA ARG A 25 -9.14 -55.88 -8.39
C ARG A 25 -8.97 -55.09 -9.69
N ILE A 26 -8.37 -55.77 -10.67
CA ILE A 26 -8.46 -55.49 -12.09
C ILE A 26 -9.72 -56.20 -12.62
N THR A 27 -10.54 -55.50 -13.38
CA THR A 27 -11.32 -56.13 -14.48
C THR A 27 -11.56 -55.11 -15.58
N ARG A 28 -11.15 -55.50 -16.79
CA ARG A 28 -11.26 -54.82 -18.09
C ARG A 28 -12.69 -54.87 -18.66
N ILE A 29 -12.95 -54.07 -19.71
CA ILE A 29 -13.47 -54.43 -21.06
C ILE A 29 -14.01 -53.13 -21.72
N SER A 30 -13.24 -52.47 -22.61
CA SER A 30 -13.21 -52.53 -24.10
C SER A 30 -14.22 -51.57 -24.78
N THR A 31 -13.77 -50.41 -25.28
CA THR A 31 -13.52 -50.07 -26.71
C THR A 31 -14.72 -50.09 -27.66
N VAL A 32 -15.09 -48.90 -28.18
CA VAL A 32 -15.54 -48.69 -29.57
C VAL A 32 -14.92 -47.41 -30.13
N SER A 33 -13.94 -47.61 -31.00
CA SER A 33 -13.67 -46.95 -32.29
C SER A 33 -13.71 -45.43 -32.48
N ALA A 34 -12.49 -44.88 -32.66
CA ALA A 34 -12.01 -44.12 -33.82
C ALA A 34 -12.79 -42.91 -34.35
N LEU A 35 -12.25 -41.71 -34.13
CA LEU A 35 -12.13 -40.70 -35.20
C LEU A 35 -10.84 -39.89 -35.04
N ARG A 36 -10.15 -39.76 -36.17
CA ARG A 36 -8.80 -39.24 -36.37
C ARG A 36 -8.86 -37.71 -36.31
N VAL A 37 -8.27 -37.08 -35.28
CA VAL A 37 -8.16 -35.61 -35.19
C VAL A 37 -6.86 -35.16 -35.85
N HIS A 38 -6.99 -34.51 -37.01
CA HIS A 38 -5.92 -33.70 -37.60
C HIS A 38 -5.90 -32.32 -36.91
N GLN A 39 -4.69 -31.89 -36.57
CA GLN A 39 -4.36 -30.55 -36.10
C GLN A 39 -4.77 -29.50 -37.14
N CYS A 40 -5.49 -28.47 -36.69
CA CYS A 40 -5.57 -27.19 -37.39
C CYS A 40 -5.43 -26.06 -36.37
N HIS A 41 -4.25 -25.42 -36.39
CA HIS A 41 -4.03 -24.11 -35.79
C HIS A 41 -4.80 -23.05 -36.59
N ALA A 42 -5.75 -22.37 -35.94
CA ALA A 42 -6.40 -21.19 -36.50
C ALA A 42 -5.82 -19.92 -35.86
N ALA A 43 -4.97 -19.23 -36.61
CA ALA A 43 -4.51 -17.87 -36.33
C ALA A 43 -5.44 -16.89 -37.06
N HIS A 44 -6.17 -16.06 -36.32
CA HIS A 44 -6.96 -14.97 -36.89
C HIS A 44 -6.07 -13.76 -37.18
N ARG A 45 -5.88 -13.43 -38.46
CA ARG A 45 -5.33 -12.17 -38.95
C ARG A 45 -6.30 -11.61 -39.99
N TRP A 46 -7.05 -10.59 -39.60
CA TRP A 46 -7.96 -9.85 -40.49
C TRP A 46 -7.15 -8.88 -41.38
N ARG A 47 -7.36 -8.95 -42.70
CA ARG A 47 -7.02 -7.92 -43.70
C ARG A 47 -8.31 -7.56 -44.46
N PRO A 48 -8.57 -6.30 -44.84
CA PRO A 48 -9.69 -5.95 -45.70
C PRO A 48 -9.33 -6.10 -47.20
N ALA A 49 -10.39 -6.22 -48.00
CA ALA A 49 -10.41 -6.60 -49.41
C ALA A 49 -9.84 -5.55 -50.37
N GLN A 50 -9.08 -6.01 -51.36
CA GLN A 50 -8.72 -5.26 -52.58
C GLN A 50 -9.70 -5.61 -53.70
N CYS A 51 -10.32 -4.59 -54.29
CA CYS A 51 -11.13 -4.70 -55.50
C CYS A 51 -10.36 -4.21 -56.75
N ARG A 52 -10.48 -5.02 -57.81
CA ARG A 52 -10.42 -4.74 -59.26
C ARG A 52 -9.07 -4.49 -59.96
N GLY A 53 -8.75 -5.44 -60.85
CA GLY A 53 -8.01 -5.24 -62.11
C GLY A 53 -8.88 -5.72 -63.31
N LYS A 54 -8.85 -4.95 -64.40
CA LYS A 54 -9.77 -4.90 -65.57
C LYS A 54 -9.46 -5.95 -66.67
N PRO A 55 -10.36 -6.16 -67.65
CA PRO A 55 -10.01 -6.72 -68.96
C PRO A 55 -9.52 -5.65 -69.95
N THR A 56 -8.70 -6.10 -70.90
CA THR A 56 -8.07 -5.42 -72.04
C THR A 56 -9.03 -5.04 -73.17
N VAL A 57 -8.91 -3.82 -73.72
CA VAL A 57 -9.19 -3.49 -75.14
C VAL A 57 -8.24 -2.37 -75.60
N SER A 58 -7.73 -2.56 -76.81
CA SER A 58 -6.86 -1.72 -77.64
C SER A 58 -7.48 -0.41 -78.14
N GLY A 59 -6.67 0.64 -78.29
CA GLY A 59 -7.02 1.85 -79.04
C GLY A 59 -5.95 2.93 -78.95
N VAL A 60 -5.23 3.12 -80.05
CA VAL A 60 -4.18 4.12 -80.33
C VAL A 60 -4.79 5.53 -80.39
N VAL A 61 -4.13 6.54 -79.79
CA VAL A 61 -3.78 7.86 -80.39
C VAL A 61 -2.65 8.46 -79.53
N GLU A 62 -1.54 8.80 -80.18
CA GLU A 62 -0.42 9.60 -79.69
C GLU A 62 -0.84 11.07 -79.54
N ASP A 63 -0.38 11.75 -78.50
CA ASP A 63 0.04 13.15 -78.59
C ASP A 63 1.01 13.45 -77.43
N ASP A 64 2.14 14.03 -77.82
CA ASP A 64 3.29 14.42 -77.02
C ASP A 64 2.98 15.58 -76.04
N ASP A 65 3.58 15.57 -74.86
CA ASP A 65 4.55 16.59 -74.40
C ASP A 65 4.70 16.67 -72.86
N GLU A 66 5.99 16.68 -72.47
CA GLU A 66 6.65 17.20 -71.26
C GLU A 66 6.54 16.47 -69.90
N ASP A 67 7.63 15.73 -69.63
CA ASP A 67 8.20 15.39 -68.32
C ASP A 67 8.44 16.61 -67.43
N THR A 68 8.07 16.55 -66.14
CA THR A 68 9.03 16.52 -65.03
C THR A 68 8.37 16.38 -63.64
N SER A 69 8.69 15.26 -62.99
CA SER A 69 9.09 15.14 -61.58
C SER A 69 8.09 15.42 -60.44
N ARG A 70 7.73 14.30 -59.81
CA ARG A 70 7.13 14.07 -58.48
C ARG A 70 7.81 14.82 -57.33
N GLU A 71 7.00 15.36 -56.42
CA GLU A 71 7.27 15.35 -54.98
C GLU A 71 5.95 15.34 -54.21
N ALA A 72 5.57 14.17 -53.71
CA ALA A 72 4.46 13.99 -52.78
C ALA A 72 4.97 14.30 -51.37
N LEU A 73 4.57 15.44 -50.83
CA LEU A 73 4.87 15.85 -49.45
C LEU A 73 4.29 14.84 -48.45
N ASN A 74 5.19 14.30 -47.61
CA ASN A 74 4.87 13.40 -46.51
C ASN A 74 4.25 14.22 -45.35
N PRO A 75 3.08 13.84 -44.79
CA PRO A 75 2.47 14.57 -43.67
C PRO A 75 3.20 14.39 -42.33
N GLU A 76 4.20 13.49 -42.26
CA GLU A 76 4.86 13.09 -41.01
C GLU A 76 5.85 14.13 -40.45
N GLU A 77 6.30 15.12 -41.23
CA GLU A 77 7.27 16.13 -40.75
C GLU A 77 6.61 17.38 -40.13
N LYS A 78 5.30 17.60 -40.30
CA LYS A 78 4.64 18.85 -39.84
C LYS A 78 4.04 18.81 -38.44
N GLU A 79 3.95 17.64 -37.79
CA GLU A 79 3.49 17.56 -36.40
C GLU A 79 4.63 17.68 -35.36
N GLU A 80 5.90 17.53 -35.77
CA GLU A 80 7.04 17.74 -34.85
C GLU A 80 7.38 19.23 -34.64
N GLU A 81 6.99 20.12 -35.55
CA GLU A 81 7.36 21.55 -35.48
C GLU A 81 6.37 22.43 -34.68
N SER A 82 5.18 21.90 -34.35
CA SER A 82 4.15 22.63 -33.58
C SER A 82 4.20 22.42 -32.06
N ALA A 83 5.06 21.51 -31.56
CA ALA A 83 5.15 21.18 -30.13
C ALA A 83 6.26 21.95 -29.37
N GLY A 84 6.85 22.99 -30.00
CA GLY A 84 8.03 23.69 -29.50
C GLY A 84 7.81 24.87 -28.54
N ALA A 85 6.57 25.23 -28.22
CA ALA A 85 6.29 26.43 -27.42
C ALA A 85 5.96 26.08 -25.96
N GLY A 86 6.99 25.80 -25.14
CA GLY A 86 6.81 25.68 -23.68
C GLY A 86 7.73 24.70 -22.96
N SER A 87 8.62 23.97 -23.64
CA SER A 87 9.49 22.97 -23.01
C SER A 87 10.66 23.61 -22.26
N TRP A 88 10.62 23.61 -20.93
CA TRP A 88 11.78 23.89 -20.08
C TRP A 88 12.43 22.57 -19.64
N GLY A 89 13.68 22.31 -20.05
CA GLY A 89 14.48 21.19 -19.53
C GLY A 89 15.64 20.69 -20.41
N LEU A 90 16.57 19.92 -19.82
CA LEU A 90 17.68 19.24 -20.53
C LEU A 90 17.10 18.21 -21.52
N GLY A 91 17.78 17.88 -22.63
CA GLY A 91 17.23 17.01 -23.69
C GLY A 91 16.63 15.65 -23.26
N TRP A 92 16.99 15.14 -22.08
CA TRP A 92 16.44 13.91 -21.46
C TRP A 92 15.34 14.16 -20.40
N PHE A 93 15.16 15.38 -19.92
CA PHE A 93 14.15 15.81 -18.94
C PHE A 93 13.34 16.97 -19.53
N ARG A 94 12.09 16.74 -19.94
CA ARG A 94 11.21 17.80 -20.44
C ARG A 94 9.99 17.93 -19.54
N LEU A 95 9.75 19.15 -19.05
CA LEU A 95 8.45 19.56 -18.49
C LEU A 95 7.56 20.00 -19.66
N ASP A 96 7.02 19.02 -20.37
CA ASP A 96 5.98 19.22 -21.37
C ASP A 96 4.60 19.32 -20.70
N GLU A 97 3.54 19.48 -21.50
CA GLU A 97 2.15 19.55 -21.02
C GLU A 97 1.81 18.38 -20.08
N VAL A 98 2.27 17.16 -20.42
CA VAL A 98 2.11 15.96 -19.60
C VAL A 98 2.86 16.09 -18.26
N GLY A 99 4.08 16.61 -18.27
CA GLY A 99 4.83 16.89 -17.04
C GLY A 99 4.13 17.91 -16.12
N MET A 100 3.52 18.94 -16.70
CA MET A 100 2.76 19.95 -15.95
C MET A 100 1.46 19.38 -15.37
N ASP A 101 0.76 18.52 -16.11
CA ASP A 101 -0.42 17.79 -15.61
C ASP A 101 -0.05 16.88 -14.43
N ILE A 102 1.07 16.16 -14.53
CA ILE A 102 1.60 15.33 -13.44
C ILE A 102 1.85 16.17 -12.19
N LEU A 103 2.56 17.31 -12.33
CA LEU A 103 2.87 18.19 -11.20
C LEU A 103 1.61 18.85 -10.63
N GLY A 104 0.64 19.22 -11.47
CA GLY A 104 -0.63 19.80 -11.06
C GLY A 104 -1.45 18.86 -10.18
N ILE A 105 -1.31 17.54 -10.35
CA ILE A 105 -1.95 16.52 -9.51
C ILE A 105 -1.08 16.17 -8.30
N ALA A 106 0.22 15.98 -8.50
CA ALA A 106 1.14 15.52 -7.47
C ALA A 106 1.34 16.54 -6.34
N VAL A 107 1.51 17.83 -6.66
CA VAL A 107 1.83 18.85 -5.64
C VAL A 107 0.73 19.00 -4.58
N PRO A 108 -0.57 19.13 -4.93
CA PRO A 108 -1.64 19.11 -3.94
C PRO A 108 -1.72 17.80 -3.14
N ALA A 109 -1.45 16.67 -3.80
CA ALA A 109 -1.45 15.37 -3.14
C ALA A 109 -0.30 15.22 -2.13
N VAL A 110 0.90 15.77 -2.41
CA VAL A 110 2.01 15.82 -1.45
C VAL A 110 1.59 16.56 -0.18
N LEU A 111 0.98 17.75 -0.33
CA LEU A 111 0.54 18.54 0.82
C LEU A 111 -0.51 17.81 1.67
N ALA A 112 -1.39 17.05 1.02
CA ALA A 112 -2.39 16.23 1.69
C ALA A 112 -1.77 15.03 2.43
N LEU A 113 -0.82 14.34 1.81
CA LEU A 113 -0.23 13.10 2.30
C LEU A 113 0.94 13.33 3.27
N ALA A 114 1.49 14.54 3.33
CA ALA A 114 2.60 14.88 4.23
C ALA A 114 2.17 14.98 5.71
N ALA A 115 0.87 15.02 6.00
CA ALA A 115 0.38 15.17 7.38
C ALA A 115 0.78 14.00 8.29
N ASP A 116 0.51 12.75 7.88
CA ASP A 116 0.84 11.56 8.70
C ASP A 116 2.35 11.44 8.97
N PRO A 117 3.22 11.55 7.96
CA PRO A 117 4.65 11.37 8.18
C PRO A 117 5.28 12.50 8.99
N VAL A 118 4.79 13.74 8.83
CA VAL A 118 5.28 14.87 9.62
C VAL A 118 4.92 14.69 11.09
N THR A 119 3.69 14.29 11.40
CA THR A 119 3.31 13.98 12.79
C THR A 119 4.14 12.84 13.33
N ALA A 120 4.34 11.76 12.57
CA ALA A 120 5.19 10.67 13.04
C ALA A 120 6.65 11.10 13.31
N LEU A 121 7.23 12.04 12.54
CA LEU A 121 8.53 12.63 12.88
C LEU A 121 8.49 13.42 14.20
N VAL A 122 7.42 14.16 14.46
CA VAL A 122 7.23 14.93 15.70
C VAL A 122 7.10 13.98 16.90
N ASP A 123 6.32 12.91 16.78
CA ASP A 123 6.13 11.90 17.83
C ASP A 123 7.49 11.24 18.15
N THR A 124 8.25 10.82 17.13
CA THR A 124 9.61 10.27 17.30
C THR A 124 10.56 11.28 17.95
N ALA A 125 10.47 12.57 17.58
CA ALA A 125 11.30 13.61 18.15
C ALA A 125 10.98 13.86 19.63
N PHE A 126 9.71 13.91 20.00
CA PHE A 126 9.31 14.08 21.40
C PHE A 126 9.73 12.89 22.27
N VAL A 127 9.55 11.66 21.77
CA VAL A 127 10.00 10.47 22.49
C VAL A 127 11.53 10.43 22.59
N GLY A 128 12.26 10.82 21.54
CA GLY A 128 13.72 10.85 21.52
C GLY A 128 14.37 11.83 22.50
N HIS A 129 13.64 12.86 22.93
CA HIS A 129 14.05 13.76 24.00
C HIS A 129 13.77 13.22 25.41
N ILE A 130 13.01 12.14 25.56
CA ILE A 130 12.84 11.45 26.85
C ILE A 130 14.09 10.64 27.15
N GLY A 131 14.55 9.86 26.17
CA GLY A 131 15.73 9.02 26.29
C GLY A 131 15.85 8.00 25.17
N SER A 132 17.05 7.43 25.04
CA SER A 132 17.37 6.43 24.02
C SER A 132 16.66 5.09 24.26
N VAL A 133 16.39 4.74 25.53
CA VAL A 133 15.65 3.53 25.90
C VAL A 133 14.19 3.63 25.48
N GLU A 134 13.58 4.78 25.73
CA GLU A 134 12.20 5.10 25.41
C GLU A 134 11.98 5.16 23.90
N LEU A 135 12.88 5.81 23.17
CA LEU A 135 12.85 5.87 21.70
C LEU A 135 12.96 4.48 21.07
N ALA A 136 13.90 3.66 21.54
CA ALA A 136 14.05 2.29 21.09
C ALA A 136 12.79 1.45 21.38
N ALA A 137 12.25 1.57 22.60
CA ALA A 137 11.06 0.86 23.01
C ALA A 137 9.84 1.21 22.15
N VAL A 138 9.61 2.51 21.91
CA VAL A 138 8.50 2.99 21.07
C VAL A 138 8.67 2.51 19.63
N GLY A 139 9.86 2.63 19.03
CA GLY A 139 10.10 2.20 17.65
C GLY A 139 9.86 0.71 17.42
N VAL A 140 10.32 -0.14 18.35
CA VAL A 140 10.06 -1.58 18.30
C VAL A 140 8.56 -1.87 18.43
N SER A 141 7.89 -1.24 19.39
CA SER A 141 6.46 -1.47 19.63
C SER A 141 5.59 -0.99 18.48
N ILE A 142 5.90 0.16 17.86
CA ILE A 142 5.23 0.65 16.66
C ILE A 142 5.43 -0.34 15.50
N SER A 143 6.64 -0.87 15.32
CA SER A 143 6.92 -1.86 14.29
C SER A 143 6.12 -3.15 14.46
N VAL A 144 6.00 -3.64 15.70
CA VAL A 144 5.16 -4.80 16.04
C VAL A 144 3.68 -4.50 15.79
N PHE A 145 3.19 -3.36 16.29
CA PHE A 145 1.81 -2.93 16.07
C PHE A 145 1.50 -2.87 14.56
N ASN A 146 2.33 -2.17 13.79
CA ASN A 146 2.17 -2.03 12.35
C ASN A 146 2.20 -3.37 11.61
N LEU A 147 3.06 -4.32 12.02
CA LEU A 147 3.08 -5.67 11.44
C LEU A 147 1.75 -6.39 11.69
N VAL A 148 1.30 -6.42 12.94
CA VAL A 148 0.05 -7.09 13.33
C VAL A 148 -1.13 -6.42 12.64
N SER A 149 -1.27 -5.10 12.77
CA SER A 149 -2.33 -4.32 12.15
C SER A 149 -2.37 -4.51 10.65
N LYS A 150 -1.23 -4.42 9.94
CA LYS A 150 -1.24 -4.59 8.47
C LYS A 150 -1.55 -6.03 8.06
N LEU A 151 -1.15 -7.04 8.86
CA LEU A 151 -1.49 -8.44 8.57
C LEU A 151 -2.99 -8.71 8.69
N PHE A 152 -3.67 -8.10 9.67
CA PHE A 152 -5.11 -8.27 9.87
C PHE A 152 -5.97 -7.32 9.00
N ASN A 153 -5.51 -6.08 8.77
CA ASN A 153 -6.28 -5.04 8.09
C ASN A 153 -6.23 -5.13 6.57
N VAL A 154 -5.15 -5.64 5.97
CA VAL A 154 -5.03 -5.74 4.50
C VAL A 154 -6.01 -6.75 3.89
N PRO A 155 -6.16 -7.98 4.43
CA PRO A 155 -7.25 -8.88 4.02
C PRO A 155 -8.62 -8.22 4.17
N LEU A 156 -8.81 -7.45 5.25
CA LEU A 156 -10.06 -6.82 5.57
C LEU A 156 -10.44 -5.71 4.60
N LEU A 157 -9.53 -4.77 4.35
CA LEU A 157 -9.72 -3.68 3.39
C LEU A 157 -10.11 -4.24 2.02
N ASN A 158 -9.46 -5.30 1.55
CA ASN A 158 -9.80 -5.92 0.27
C ASN A 158 -11.19 -6.53 0.26
N VAL A 159 -11.58 -7.24 1.32
CA VAL A 159 -12.92 -7.82 1.48
C VAL A 159 -13.98 -6.71 1.55
N THR A 160 -13.73 -5.66 2.35
CA THR A 160 -14.65 -4.55 2.60
C THR A 160 -14.84 -3.67 1.36
N THR A 161 -13.75 -3.34 0.66
CA THR A 161 -13.80 -2.53 -0.58
C THR A 161 -14.49 -3.30 -1.70
N SER A 162 -14.30 -4.63 -1.78
CA SER A 162 -14.98 -5.48 -2.76
C SER A 162 -16.49 -5.53 -2.51
N PHE A 163 -16.93 -5.66 -1.26
CA PHE A 163 -18.36 -5.61 -0.92
C PHE A 163 -18.99 -4.27 -1.27
N VAL A 164 -18.30 -3.15 -1.01
CA VAL A 164 -18.80 -1.80 -1.35
C VAL A 164 -18.87 -1.59 -2.87
N ALA A 165 -17.84 -2.00 -3.61
CA ALA A 165 -17.81 -1.86 -5.07
C ALA A 165 -18.84 -2.75 -5.77
N GLU A 166 -19.06 -3.97 -5.27
CA GLU A 166 -20.07 -4.89 -5.80
C GLU A 166 -21.49 -4.32 -5.61
N GLN A 167 -21.76 -3.72 -4.46
CA GLN A 167 -23.07 -3.17 -4.16
C GLN A 167 -23.36 -1.89 -4.98
N GLN A 168 -22.34 -1.06 -5.24
CA GLN A 168 -22.46 0.05 -6.18
C GLN A 168 -22.73 -0.40 -7.62
N ALA A 169 -22.10 -1.50 -8.07
CA ALA A 169 -22.37 -2.07 -9.38
C ALA A 169 -23.80 -2.62 -9.46
N VAL A 170 -24.31 -3.21 -8.38
CA VAL A 170 -25.71 -3.67 -8.28
C VAL A 170 -26.68 -2.48 -8.29
N ASP A 171 -26.43 -1.43 -7.50
CA ASP A 171 -27.27 -0.23 -7.44
C ASP A 171 -27.28 0.53 -8.78
N ALA A 172 -26.14 0.62 -9.47
CA ALA A 172 -26.06 1.18 -10.82
C ALA A 172 -26.82 0.33 -11.85
N LYS A 173 -26.86 -0.99 -11.67
CA LYS A 173 -27.59 -1.93 -12.53
C LYS A 173 -29.10 -1.89 -12.28
N TYR A 174 -29.55 -1.66 -11.05
CA TYR A 174 -30.97 -1.43 -10.74
C TYR A 174 -31.44 -0.04 -11.17
N SER A 175 -30.59 0.98 -11.03
CA SER A 175 -30.87 2.35 -11.52
C SER A 175 -30.86 2.43 -13.05
N GLY A 176 -30.22 1.48 -13.74
CA GLY A 176 -30.17 1.41 -15.21
C GLY A 176 -31.27 0.57 -15.87
N VAL A 177 -32.13 -0.13 -15.11
CA VAL A 177 -33.13 -1.08 -15.65
C VAL A 177 -34.58 -0.63 -15.42
N GLY A 178 -34.83 0.51 -14.78
CA GLY A 178 -36.18 1.02 -14.58
C GLY A 178 -36.31 2.52 -14.72
N GLU A 179 -36.40 3.03 -15.96
CA GLU A 179 -37.29 4.16 -16.31
C GLU A 179 -37.28 4.45 -17.83
N ARG A 180 -38.12 3.69 -18.55
CA ARG A 180 -38.96 4.25 -19.60
C ARG A 180 -40.38 3.79 -19.29
N ASP A 181 -41.13 4.63 -18.61
CA ASP A 181 -42.39 5.18 -19.13
C ASP A 181 -43.15 5.95 -18.02
N GLU A 182 -43.65 7.11 -18.43
CA GLU A 182 -44.70 7.96 -17.84
C GLU A 182 -44.39 8.72 -16.52
N VAL A 183 -44.00 10.00 -16.60
CA VAL A 183 -44.83 11.23 -16.75
C VAL A 183 -45.33 11.80 -15.41
N SER A 184 -44.66 12.90 -15.04
CA SER A 184 -45.13 14.06 -14.25
C SER A 184 -45.91 13.83 -12.95
N SER A 185 -45.31 14.20 -11.81
CA SER A 185 -45.72 15.39 -11.06
C SER A 185 -44.91 15.57 -9.77
N THR A 186 -44.69 16.83 -9.43
CA THR A 186 -44.30 17.33 -8.10
C THR A 186 -42.80 17.34 -7.77
N ARG A 187 -42.18 18.42 -8.26
CA ARG A 187 -40.99 19.07 -7.70
C ARG A 187 -41.37 19.69 -6.35
N GLU A 188 -41.34 18.93 -5.26
CA GLU A 188 -41.37 19.48 -3.89
C GLU A 188 -40.86 18.46 -2.86
N GLN A 189 -40.09 18.96 -1.89
CA GLN A 189 -39.40 18.26 -0.78
C GLN A 189 -38.00 17.70 -1.07
N ALA A 190 -37.04 18.64 -1.12
CA ALA A 190 -35.67 18.40 -0.66
C ALA A 190 -35.66 18.18 0.87
N SER A 191 -36.03 16.97 1.30
CA SER A 191 -35.74 16.45 2.63
C SER A 191 -34.59 15.45 2.48
N GLU A 192 -33.54 15.60 3.29
CA GLU A 192 -32.42 14.67 3.46
C GLU A 192 -32.92 13.22 3.58
N LYS A 193 -33.03 12.50 2.45
CA LYS A 193 -33.18 11.04 2.48
C LYS A 193 -31.79 10.47 2.68
N ARG A 194 -31.45 10.17 3.94
CA ARG A 194 -30.29 9.33 4.29
C ARG A 194 -30.32 8.10 3.40
N LYS A 195 -29.25 7.87 2.63
CA LYS A 195 -29.19 6.69 1.76
C LYS A 195 -29.00 5.45 2.64
N PHE A 196 -29.74 4.39 2.37
CA PHE A 196 -29.59 3.12 3.09
C PHE A 196 -28.55 2.28 2.36
N LEU A 197 -27.38 2.11 2.97
CA LEU A 197 -26.31 1.24 2.44
C LEU A 197 -25.95 0.18 3.51
N PRO A 198 -26.65 -0.98 3.50
CA PRO A 198 -26.40 -2.09 4.43
C PRO A 198 -24.94 -2.60 4.41
N ALA A 199 -24.27 -2.45 3.25
CA ALA A 199 -22.86 -2.79 3.06
C ALA A 199 -21.96 -2.06 4.06
N VAL A 200 -22.17 -0.75 4.21
CA VAL A 200 -21.33 0.14 5.03
C VAL A 200 -21.50 -0.17 6.51
N SER A 201 -22.73 -0.44 6.95
CA SER A 201 -23.01 -0.89 8.33
C SER A 201 -22.30 -2.20 8.64
N THR A 202 -22.39 -3.18 7.75
CA THR A 202 -21.77 -4.52 7.94
C THR A 202 -20.25 -4.41 7.97
N SER A 203 -19.69 -3.61 7.06
CA SER A 203 -18.29 -3.21 6.97
C SER A 203 -17.76 -2.63 8.31
N LEU A 204 -18.47 -1.67 8.89
CA LEU A 204 -18.08 -1.04 10.15
C LEU A 204 -18.21 -1.98 11.36
N ALA A 205 -19.25 -2.81 11.39
CA ALA A 205 -19.42 -3.80 12.46
C ALA A 205 -18.32 -4.88 12.42
N LEU A 206 -17.97 -5.34 11.22
CA LEU A 206 -16.86 -6.27 10.99
C LEU A 206 -15.52 -5.62 11.40
N ALA A 207 -15.29 -4.37 11.00
CA ALA A 207 -14.11 -3.59 11.36
C ALA A 207 -13.97 -3.41 12.89
N ALA A 208 -15.06 -3.08 13.58
CA ALA A 208 -15.07 -2.98 15.04
C ALA A 208 -14.76 -4.34 15.70
N GLY A 209 -15.38 -5.42 15.24
CA GLY A 209 -15.14 -6.77 15.77
C GLY A 209 -13.69 -7.22 15.61
N ILE A 210 -13.09 -6.97 14.45
CA ILE A 210 -11.68 -7.29 14.18
C ILE A 210 -10.74 -6.40 14.98
N GLY A 211 -11.00 -5.09 15.02
CA GLY A 211 -10.18 -4.18 15.81
C GLY A 211 -10.19 -4.52 17.31
N LEU A 212 -11.32 -4.98 17.85
CA LEU A 212 -11.40 -5.51 19.22
C LEU A 212 -10.63 -6.82 19.39
N MET A 213 -10.68 -7.72 18.41
CA MET A 213 -9.91 -8.96 18.42
C MET A 213 -8.40 -8.68 18.37
N GLU A 214 -7.99 -7.74 17.52
CA GLU A 214 -6.61 -7.28 17.38
C GLU A 214 -6.11 -6.63 18.68
N MET A 215 -6.91 -5.74 19.28
CA MET A 215 -6.64 -5.16 20.58
C MET A 215 -6.38 -6.25 21.64
N ALA A 216 -7.28 -7.23 21.75
CA ALA A 216 -7.12 -8.32 22.71
C ALA A 216 -5.85 -9.16 22.43
N ALA A 217 -5.59 -9.46 21.16
CA ALA A 217 -4.40 -10.22 20.75
C ALA A 217 -3.09 -9.48 21.07
N LEU A 218 -3.04 -8.18 20.84
CA LEU A 218 -1.87 -7.34 21.14
C LEU A 218 -1.64 -7.19 22.65
N ILE A 219 -2.70 -7.00 23.44
CA ILE A 219 -2.59 -6.89 24.91
C ILE A 219 -2.10 -8.22 25.51
N ILE A 220 -2.76 -9.33 25.17
CA ILE A 220 -2.44 -10.66 25.70
C ILE A 220 -1.08 -11.15 25.17
N GLY A 221 -0.77 -10.85 23.90
CA GLY A 221 0.43 -11.31 23.22
C GLY A 221 1.64 -10.40 23.37
N SER A 222 1.53 -9.24 24.04
CA SER A 222 2.58 -8.22 24.12
C SER A 222 3.95 -8.79 24.51
N GLY A 223 4.04 -9.56 25.61
CA GLY A 223 5.28 -10.20 26.05
C GLY A 223 5.84 -11.19 25.03
N THR A 224 5.00 -12.07 24.49
CA THR A 224 5.40 -13.05 23.46
C THR A 224 5.88 -12.36 22.19
N LEU A 225 5.25 -11.25 21.80
CA LEU A 225 5.66 -10.47 20.62
C LEU A 225 7.04 -9.83 20.84
N MET A 226 7.33 -9.32 22.04
CA MET A 226 8.67 -8.83 22.39
C MET A 226 9.73 -9.94 22.35
N ASP A 227 9.38 -11.17 22.76
CA ASP A 227 10.25 -12.34 22.63
C ASP A 227 10.53 -12.70 21.17
N ILE A 228 9.52 -12.64 20.31
CA ILE A 228 9.65 -12.96 18.88
C ILE A 228 10.54 -11.92 18.18
N VAL A 229 10.40 -10.64 18.52
CA VAL A 229 11.33 -9.59 18.05
C VAL A 229 12.76 -9.85 18.55
N GLY A 230 12.90 -10.52 19.70
CA GLY A 230 14.18 -10.92 20.26
C GLY A 230 14.75 -9.88 21.22
N ILE A 231 13.90 -9.14 21.93
CA ILE A 231 14.34 -8.23 22.98
C ILE A 231 14.77 -9.07 24.20
N PRO A 232 16.04 -8.98 24.65
CA PRO A 232 16.49 -9.68 25.85
C PRO A 232 15.63 -9.34 27.07
N VAL A 233 15.39 -10.32 27.94
CA VAL A 233 14.52 -10.16 29.13
C VAL A 233 15.08 -9.13 30.12
N ASP A 234 16.40 -9.03 30.18
CA ASP A 234 17.17 -8.08 30.99
C ASP A 234 17.36 -6.70 30.32
N SER A 235 16.87 -6.53 29.09
CA SER A 235 17.00 -5.26 28.37
C SER A 235 16.17 -4.16 29.02
N PRO A 236 16.75 -2.97 29.27
CA PRO A 236 16.02 -1.84 29.88
C PRO A 236 14.87 -1.33 29.01
N MET A 237 14.87 -1.62 27.69
CA MET A 237 13.80 -1.20 26.78
C MET A 237 12.57 -2.12 26.80
N ARG A 238 12.67 -3.30 27.42
CA ARG A 238 11.59 -4.30 27.36
C ARG A 238 10.31 -3.83 28.06
N ALA A 239 10.42 -3.38 29.31
CA ALA A 239 9.25 -2.96 30.07
C ALA A 239 8.56 -1.72 29.45
N PRO A 240 9.29 -0.66 29.03
CA PRO A 240 8.69 0.44 28.28
C PRO A 240 8.05 0.00 26.95
N ALA A 241 8.65 -0.97 26.24
CA ALA A 241 8.11 -1.47 24.98
C ALA A 241 6.78 -2.21 25.18
N GLU A 242 6.71 -3.12 26.17
CA GLU A 242 5.48 -3.84 26.52
C GLU A 242 4.38 -2.87 26.98
N GLN A 243 4.73 -1.87 27.80
CA GLN A 243 3.80 -0.84 28.26
C GLN A 243 3.26 -0.01 27.09
N PHE A 244 4.14 0.46 26.19
CA PHE A 244 3.73 1.19 25.00
C PHE A 244 2.82 0.34 24.12
N LEU A 245 3.21 -0.90 23.81
CA LEU A 245 2.44 -1.77 22.93
C LEU A 245 1.06 -2.07 23.50
N THR A 246 0.97 -2.30 24.81
CA THR A 246 -0.30 -2.58 25.50
C THR A 246 -1.23 -1.36 25.44
N LEU A 247 -0.72 -0.16 25.67
CA LEU A 247 -1.52 1.07 25.54
C LEU A 247 -1.89 1.35 24.09
N ARG A 248 -0.94 1.18 23.17
CA ARG A 248 -1.13 1.37 21.73
C ARG A 248 -2.18 0.42 21.14
N ALA A 249 -2.32 -0.78 21.70
CA ALA A 249 -3.34 -1.76 21.29
C ALA A 249 -4.78 -1.24 21.42
N TYR A 250 -5.06 -0.31 22.35
CA TYR A 250 -6.36 0.36 22.44
C TYR A 250 -6.68 1.24 21.22
N GLY A 251 -5.67 1.57 20.40
CA GLY A 251 -5.82 2.27 19.13
C GLY A 251 -6.16 1.37 17.94
N ALA A 252 -6.02 0.03 18.07
CA ALA A 252 -6.39 -0.87 16.98
C ALA A 252 -7.88 -0.73 16.58
N PRO A 253 -8.88 -0.74 17.49
CA PRO A 253 -10.28 -0.57 17.13
C PRO A 253 -10.60 0.69 16.32
N PRO A 254 -10.23 1.92 16.76
CA PRO A 254 -10.51 3.11 15.97
C PRO A 254 -9.74 3.14 14.64
N VAL A 255 -8.54 2.59 14.55
CA VAL A 255 -7.79 2.48 13.28
C VAL A 255 -8.55 1.64 12.25
N VAL A 256 -8.98 0.43 12.62
CA VAL A 256 -9.69 -0.45 11.68
C VAL A 256 -11.04 0.16 11.26
N VAL A 257 -11.75 0.78 12.21
CA VAL A 257 -13.01 1.46 11.94
C VAL A 257 -12.81 2.68 11.03
N ALA A 258 -11.80 3.49 11.28
CA ALA A 258 -11.45 4.63 10.44
C ALA A 258 -11.09 4.17 9.02
N LEU A 259 -10.30 3.10 8.87
CA LEU A 259 -9.96 2.52 7.57
C LEU A 259 -11.22 2.08 6.79
N ALA A 260 -12.17 1.42 7.46
CA ALA A 260 -13.44 1.02 6.84
C ALA A 260 -14.29 2.25 6.44
N ALA A 261 -14.37 3.27 7.30
CA ALA A 261 -15.07 4.51 7.01
C ALA A 261 -14.43 5.28 5.83
N GLN A 262 -13.10 5.35 5.78
CA GLN A 262 -12.36 5.94 4.66
C GLN A 262 -12.65 5.21 3.35
N GLY A 263 -12.70 3.86 3.37
CA GLY A 263 -13.10 3.05 2.22
C GLY A 263 -14.51 3.40 1.73
N ALA A 264 -15.46 3.61 2.65
CA ALA A 264 -16.82 4.05 2.30
C ALA A 264 -16.84 5.45 1.66
N PHE A 265 -16.16 6.44 2.25
CA PHE A 265 -16.07 7.80 1.69
C PHE A 265 -15.40 7.82 0.31
N ARG A 266 -14.32 7.05 0.11
CA ARG A 266 -13.70 6.89 -1.22
C ARG A 266 -14.67 6.28 -2.23
N GLY A 267 -15.50 5.33 -1.80
CA GLY A 267 -16.59 4.78 -2.62
C GLY A 267 -17.60 5.85 -3.05
N PHE A 268 -17.90 6.83 -2.19
CA PHE A 268 -18.75 7.99 -2.54
C PHE A 268 -18.03 9.08 -3.34
N MET A 269 -16.76 8.86 -3.71
CA MET A 269 -15.88 9.85 -4.32
C MET A 269 -15.65 11.09 -3.43
N ASP A 270 -15.90 11.00 -2.13
CA ASP A 270 -15.51 12.04 -1.16
C ASP A 270 -14.13 11.72 -0.58
N THR A 271 -13.11 12.37 -1.13
CA THR A 271 -11.73 12.26 -0.66
C THR A 271 -11.36 13.34 0.36
N LYS A 272 -12.20 14.36 0.55
CA LYS A 272 -11.91 15.52 1.41
C LYS A 272 -12.22 15.24 2.86
N THR A 273 -13.37 14.59 3.14
CA THR A 273 -13.78 14.28 4.51
C THR A 273 -12.77 13.38 5.24
N PRO A 274 -12.28 12.26 4.64
CA PRO A 274 -11.16 11.48 5.17
C PRO A 274 -9.92 12.30 5.48
N LEU A 275 -9.50 13.16 4.55
CA LEU A 275 -8.30 13.96 4.67
C LEU A 275 -8.39 14.93 5.86
N TYR A 276 -9.51 15.64 6.02
CA TYR A 276 -9.69 16.57 7.13
C TYR A 276 -9.71 15.86 8.49
N ALA A 277 -10.32 14.68 8.56
CA ALA A 277 -10.34 13.90 9.80
C ALA A 277 -8.93 13.45 10.21
N VAL A 278 -8.13 12.99 9.24
CA VAL A 278 -6.73 12.58 9.47
C VAL A 278 -5.88 13.77 9.90
N VAL A 279 -5.94 14.89 9.18
CA VAL A 279 -5.19 16.11 9.53
C VAL A 279 -5.59 16.62 10.92
N ALA A 280 -6.88 16.64 11.26
CA ALA A 280 -7.34 17.03 12.58
C ALA A 280 -6.85 16.07 13.67
N GLY A 281 -6.90 14.76 13.42
CA GLY A 281 -6.36 13.74 14.30
C GLY A 281 -4.87 13.96 14.58
N ASN A 282 -4.07 14.09 13.52
CA ASN A 282 -2.62 14.30 13.61
C ASN A 282 -2.21 15.58 14.33
N LEU A 283 -2.94 16.68 14.12
CA LEU A 283 -2.72 17.92 14.86
C LEU A 283 -3.03 17.74 16.35
N VAL A 284 -4.12 17.06 16.68
CA VAL A 284 -4.46 16.74 18.07
C VAL A 284 -3.43 15.78 18.67
N ASN A 285 -2.93 14.80 17.91
CA ASN A 285 -1.87 13.91 18.34
C ASN A 285 -0.63 14.70 18.77
N ALA A 286 -0.08 15.52 17.88
CA ALA A 286 1.12 16.32 18.16
C ALA A 286 0.94 17.25 19.38
N ILE A 287 -0.25 17.83 19.56
CA ILE A 287 -0.56 18.67 20.73
C ILE A 287 -0.65 17.82 22.01
N LEU A 288 -1.34 16.68 21.96
CA LEU A 288 -1.49 15.79 23.10
C LEU A 288 -0.17 15.15 23.51
N ASP A 289 0.69 14.78 22.56
CA ASP A 289 2.04 14.28 22.84
C ASP A 289 2.83 15.30 23.65
N ALA A 290 2.88 16.55 23.18
CA ALA A 290 3.57 17.61 23.90
C ALA A 290 3.04 17.80 25.34
N ILE A 291 1.74 17.61 25.57
CA ILE A 291 1.10 17.76 26.89
C ILE A 291 1.29 16.51 27.78
N PHE A 292 1.17 15.32 27.22
CA PHE A 292 1.22 14.07 27.97
C PHE A 292 2.66 13.66 28.30
N ILE A 293 3.60 13.94 27.40
CA ILE A 293 5.01 13.60 27.58
C ILE A 293 5.67 14.57 28.58
N PHE A 294 5.62 15.89 28.35
CA PHE A 294 6.41 16.85 29.15
C PHE A 294 5.68 17.39 30.40
N PRO A 295 4.53 18.10 30.32
CA PRO A 295 3.83 18.58 31.52
C PRO A 295 3.31 17.49 32.46
N LEU A 296 2.72 16.42 31.92
CA LEU A 296 2.16 15.33 32.74
C LEU A 296 3.21 14.27 33.11
N GLY A 297 4.38 14.29 32.48
CA GLY A 297 5.46 13.35 32.77
C GLY A 297 5.11 11.88 32.54
N LEU A 298 4.14 11.58 31.65
CA LEU A 298 3.71 10.20 31.37
C LEU A 298 4.70 9.45 30.46
N GLY A 299 5.69 10.15 29.91
CA GLY A 299 6.75 9.59 29.05
C GLY A 299 6.18 8.77 27.90
N VAL A 300 6.69 7.55 27.76
CA VAL A 300 6.25 6.56 26.74
C VAL A 300 4.75 6.26 26.81
N SER A 301 4.15 6.24 28.01
CA SER A 301 2.70 6.03 28.13
C SER A 301 1.91 7.23 27.61
N GLY A 302 2.46 8.43 27.79
CA GLY A 302 1.87 9.66 27.25
C GLY A 302 1.79 9.62 25.74
N ALA A 303 2.88 9.22 25.08
CA ALA A 303 2.94 9.07 23.63
C ALA A 303 1.87 8.09 23.10
N ALA A 304 1.77 6.91 23.71
CA ALA A 304 0.74 5.94 23.32
C ALA A 304 -0.69 6.47 23.51
N LEU A 305 -0.97 7.14 24.63
CA LEU A 305 -2.30 7.68 24.93
C LEU A 305 -2.70 8.82 24.00
N ALA A 306 -1.75 9.69 23.64
CA ALA A 306 -1.98 10.78 22.69
C ALA A 306 -2.36 10.24 21.31
N THR A 307 -1.58 9.27 20.79
CA THR A 307 -1.89 8.58 19.53
C THR A 307 -3.28 7.94 19.59
N VAL A 308 -3.56 7.12 20.61
CA VAL A 308 -4.86 6.43 20.74
C VAL A 308 -6.02 7.42 20.80
N THR A 309 -5.88 8.49 21.58
CA THR A 309 -6.93 9.53 21.71
C THR A 309 -7.19 10.23 20.38
N SER A 310 -6.14 10.54 19.63
CA SER A 310 -6.26 11.16 18.31
C SER A 310 -6.93 10.24 17.27
N GLU A 311 -6.65 8.94 17.31
CA GLU A 311 -7.28 7.94 16.43
C GLU A 311 -8.76 7.79 16.73
N TYR A 312 -9.14 7.78 18.01
CA TYR A 312 -10.56 7.82 18.40
C TYR A 312 -11.25 9.09 17.90
N LEU A 313 -10.61 10.25 18.01
CA LEU A 313 -11.16 11.50 17.48
C LEU A 313 -11.39 11.41 15.97
N ALA A 314 -10.38 10.95 15.20
CA ALA A 314 -10.49 10.79 13.76
C ALA A 314 -11.61 9.81 13.38
N ALA A 315 -11.70 8.66 14.06
CA ALA A 315 -12.75 7.68 13.86
C ALA A 315 -14.14 8.25 14.17
N ILE A 316 -14.30 8.99 15.27
CA ILE A 316 -15.57 9.64 15.65
C ILE A 316 -15.98 10.69 14.62
N ILE A 317 -15.05 11.52 14.12
CA ILE A 317 -15.35 12.51 13.07
C ILE A 317 -15.88 11.81 11.82
N LEU A 318 -15.23 10.73 11.39
CA LEU A 318 -15.64 9.97 10.21
C LEU A 318 -17.00 9.29 10.41
N LEU A 319 -17.21 8.62 11.54
CA LEU A 319 -18.48 7.98 11.87
C LEU A 319 -19.63 8.99 12.00
N TRP A 320 -19.38 10.15 12.60
CA TRP A 320 -20.38 11.20 12.74
C TRP A 320 -20.81 11.74 11.37
N LYS A 321 -19.85 12.01 10.48
CA LYS A 321 -20.13 12.40 9.10
C LYS A 321 -20.91 11.33 8.35
N LEU A 322 -20.51 10.06 8.51
CA LEU A 322 -21.15 8.93 7.85
C LEU A 322 -22.58 8.67 8.35
N ASN A 323 -22.84 8.85 9.65
CA ASN A 323 -24.17 8.73 10.25
C ASN A 323 -25.14 9.83 9.79
N ASN A 324 -24.62 11.00 9.43
CA ASN A 324 -25.43 12.07 8.85
C ASN A 324 -25.85 11.73 7.42
N GLU A 325 -25.04 10.97 6.69
CA GLU A 325 -25.33 10.57 5.31
C GLU A 325 -26.11 9.24 5.21
N LEU A 326 -25.95 8.32 6.17
CA LEU A 326 -26.46 6.95 6.13
C LEU A 326 -27.10 6.49 7.46
N VAL A 327 -28.01 5.52 7.37
CA VAL A 327 -28.51 4.77 8.55
C VAL A 327 -27.59 3.57 8.80
N LEU A 328 -26.88 3.58 9.93
CA LEU A 328 -25.77 2.67 10.24
C LEU A 328 -26.15 1.27 10.73
N PHE A 329 -27.43 0.90 10.81
CA PHE A 329 -27.86 -0.39 11.36
C PHE A 329 -28.76 -1.17 10.39
N SER A 330 -28.20 -2.20 9.74
CA SER A 330 -28.98 -3.34 9.24
C SER A 330 -28.10 -4.56 9.05
N TRP A 331 -28.53 -5.69 9.61
CA TRP A 331 -27.86 -6.99 9.51
C TRP A 331 -28.39 -7.72 8.28
N ASN A 332 -27.70 -7.65 7.15
CA ASN A 332 -27.94 -8.59 6.05
C ASN A 332 -26.64 -8.85 5.29
N VAL A 333 -26.05 -10.01 5.52
CA VAL A 333 -24.78 -10.43 4.91
C VAL A 333 -25.11 -11.09 3.57
N ILE A 334 -24.71 -10.45 2.46
CA ILE A 334 -24.87 -11.01 1.12
C ILE A 334 -23.64 -11.90 0.85
N GLY A 335 -23.83 -13.22 0.94
CA GLY A 335 -22.82 -14.23 0.67
C GLY A 335 -22.93 -14.75 -0.76
N GLY A 336 -22.13 -14.21 -1.68
CA GLY A 336 -22.17 -14.67 -3.07
C GLY A 336 -21.12 -14.08 -3.98
N ASP A 337 -19.84 -14.14 -3.61
CA ASP A 337 -18.65 -14.11 -4.51
C ASP A 337 -17.30 -13.98 -3.76
N ILE A 338 -17.29 -14.26 -2.45
CA ILE A 338 -16.12 -14.17 -1.54
C ILE A 338 -14.86 -14.86 -2.09
N ILE A 339 -14.99 -16.00 -2.79
CA ILE A 339 -13.86 -16.81 -3.25
C ILE A 339 -13.07 -16.12 -4.38
N ARG A 340 -13.74 -15.39 -5.29
CA ARG A 340 -13.06 -14.70 -6.40
C ARG A 340 -12.29 -13.49 -5.91
N TYR A 341 -12.84 -12.78 -4.92
CA TYR A 341 -12.17 -11.64 -4.26
C TYR A 341 -11.05 -12.10 -3.31
N LEU A 342 -11.20 -13.24 -2.64
CA LEU A 342 -10.13 -13.85 -1.84
C LEU A 342 -8.87 -14.13 -2.67
N LYS A 343 -9.03 -14.55 -3.93
CA LYS A 343 -7.90 -14.89 -4.81
C LYS A 343 -7.07 -13.65 -5.20
N SER A 344 -7.72 -12.53 -5.51
CA SER A 344 -7.03 -11.25 -5.77
C SER A 344 -6.49 -10.61 -4.49
N GLY A 345 -7.24 -10.72 -3.38
CA GLY A 345 -6.79 -10.25 -2.06
C GLY A 345 -5.57 -11.02 -1.55
N ALA A 346 -5.48 -12.33 -1.80
CA ALA A 346 -4.34 -13.16 -1.40
C ALA A 346 -3.02 -12.71 -2.05
N LEU A 347 -3.05 -12.28 -3.32
CA LEU A 347 -1.86 -11.74 -3.99
C LEU A 347 -1.39 -10.43 -3.35
N LEU A 348 -2.32 -9.54 -3.00
CA LEU A 348 -2.01 -8.28 -2.32
C LEU A 348 -1.52 -8.50 -0.88
N ILE A 349 -2.06 -9.50 -0.18
CA ILE A 349 -1.57 -9.89 1.16
C ILE A 349 -0.14 -10.43 1.04
N ALA A 350 0.12 -11.34 0.10
CA ALA A 350 1.46 -11.88 -0.12
C ALA A 350 2.47 -10.78 -0.45
N ARG A 351 2.08 -9.82 -1.29
CA ARG A 351 2.86 -8.61 -1.57
C ARG A 351 3.12 -7.80 -0.30
N THR A 352 2.09 -7.52 0.48
CA THR A 352 2.20 -6.67 1.68
C THR A 352 3.11 -7.32 2.73
N ILE A 353 2.99 -8.63 2.93
CA ILE A 353 3.90 -9.38 3.80
C ILE A 353 5.33 -9.29 3.27
N ALA A 354 5.54 -9.45 1.96
CA ALA A 354 6.88 -9.33 1.36
C ALA A 354 7.50 -7.93 1.52
N VAL A 355 6.69 -6.86 1.59
CA VAL A 355 7.20 -5.49 1.86
C VAL A 355 7.52 -5.28 3.34
N ILE A 356 6.67 -5.76 4.24
CA ILE A 356 6.79 -5.47 5.69
C ILE A 356 7.83 -6.37 6.37
N LEU A 357 7.93 -7.63 5.95
CA LEU A 357 8.81 -8.62 6.57
C LEU A 357 10.28 -8.13 6.64
N PRO A 358 10.88 -7.56 5.58
CA PRO A 358 12.22 -6.95 5.64
C PRO A 358 12.37 -5.89 6.75
N LEU A 359 11.42 -4.95 6.85
CA LEU A 359 11.45 -3.88 7.85
C LEU A 359 11.36 -4.44 9.27
N TRP A 360 10.51 -5.45 9.46
CA TRP A 360 10.39 -6.12 10.75
C TRP A 360 11.66 -6.87 11.13
N LEU A 361 12.29 -7.57 10.19
CA LEU A 361 13.57 -8.26 10.40
C LEU A 361 14.69 -7.28 10.75
N SER A 362 14.79 -6.16 10.03
CA SER A 362 15.76 -5.10 10.34
C SER A 362 15.54 -4.52 11.74
N THR A 363 14.29 -4.27 12.11
CA THR A 363 13.91 -3.82 13.48
C THR A 363 14.31 -4.84 14.53
N SER A 364 14.05 -6.14 14.29
CA SER A 364 14.45 -7.23 15.18
C SER A 364 15.97 -7.29 15.37
N LEU A 365 16.74 -7.15 14.29
CA LEU A 365 18.21 -7.15 14.36
C LEU A 365 18.76 -5.93 15.11
N ALA A 366 18.15 -4.75 14.92
CA ALA A 366 18.52 -3.55 15.66
C ALA A 366 18.17 -3.67 17.14
N ALA A 367 16.97 -4.16 17.47
CA ALA A 367 16.51 -4.38 18.83
C ALA A 367 17.41 -5.34 19.63
N ARG A 368 17.94 -6.39 18.98
CA ARG A 368 18.86 -7.36 19.61
C ARG A 368 20.22 -6.76 19.99
N GLN A 369 20.64 -5.67 19.36
CA GLN A 369 21.91 -4.99 19.65
C GLN A 369 21.80 -4.05 20.85
N GLY A 370 20.59 -3.81 21.34
CA GLY A 370 20.31 -2.98 22.51
C GLY A 370 19.66 -1.64 22.18
N PRO A 371 19.41 -0.80 23.20
CA PRO A 371 18.59 0.40 23.04
C PRO A 371 19.22 1.47 22.15
N VAL A 372 20.53 1.75 22.30
CA VAL A 372 21.20 2.81 21.52
C VAL A 372 21.20 2.50 20.01
N PRO A 373 21.61 1.30 19.55
CA PRO A 373 21.51 0.94 18.13
C PRO A 373 20.08 0.99 17.59
N MET A 374 19.11 0.52 18.37
CA MET A 374 17.70 0.51 17.98
C MET A 374 17.13 1.93 17.86
N ALA A 375 17.47 2.84 18.77
CA ALA A 375 17.05 4.24 18.71
C ALA A 375 17.60 4.95 17.46
N GLY A 376 18.89 4.73 17.13
CA GLY A 376 19.49 5.30 15.92
C GLY A 376 18.90 4.73 14.63
N TYR A 377 18.58 3.43 14.63
CA TYR A 377 17.84 2.78 13.55
C TYR A 377 16.44 3.38 13.39
N GLU A 378 15.71 3.62 14.48
CA GLU A 378 14.36 4.20 14.46
C GLU A 378 14.35 5.59 13.81
N ILE A 379 15.28 6.47 14.21
CA ILE A 379 15.43 7.80 13.59
C ILE A 379 15.67 7.66 12.09
N SER A 380 16.63 6.80 11.71
CA SER A 380 16.97 6.60 10.29
C SER A 380 15.79 6.07 9.49
N LEU A 381 15.05 5.10 10.04
CA LEU A 381 13.89 4.50 9.41
C LEU A 381 12.74 5.50 9.28
N GLN A 382 12.48 6.30 10.32
CA GLN A 382 11.38 7.26 10.31
C GLN A 382 11.63 8.39 9.30
N VAL A 383 12.87 8.89 9.21
CA VAL A 383 13.27 9.88 8.20
C VAL A 383 13.18 9.28 6.81
N TRP A 384 13.67 8.05 6.64
CA TRP A 384 13.60 7.33 5.37
C TRP A 384 12.15 7.14 4.91
N LEU A 385 11.25 6.65 5.77
CA LEU A 385 9.83 6.46 5.47
C LEU A 385 9.14 7.77 5.14
N THR A 386 9.42 8.83 5.90
CA THR A 386 8.74 10.11 5.71
C THR A 386 9.00 10.67 4.32
N ILE A 387 10.26 10.68 3.92
CA ILE A 387 10.64 11.24 2.62
C ILE A 387 10.26 10.30 1.47
N SER A 388 10.25 8.99 1.74
CA SER A 388 9.73 7.99 0.81
C SER A 388 8.25 8.23 0.47
N LEU A 389 7.42 8.55 1.47
CA LEU A 389 5.99 8.76 1.30
C LEU A 389 5.64 10.01 0.50
N LEU A 390 6.54 11.00 0.40
CA LEU A 390 6.35 12.13 -0.51
C LEU A 390 6.29 11.69 -1.98
N ASN A 391 6.98 10.60 -2.34
CA ASN A 391 6.95 10.06 -3.71
C ASN A 391 5.63 9.34 -4.02
N ASP A 392 4.82 9.00 -3.02
CA ASP A 392 3.52 8.36 -3.21
C ASP A 392 2.53 9.28 -3.93
N ALA A 393 2.60 10.59 -3.69
CA ALA A 393 1.81 11.58 -4.42
C ALA A 393 2.10 11.58 -5.93
N LEU A 394 3.36 11.38 -6.31
CA LEU A 394 3.75 11.25 -7.71
C LEU A 394 3.27 9.92 -8.30
N ALA A 395 3.32 8.84 -7.52
CA ALA A 395 2.78 7.54 -7.90
C ALA A 395 1.26 7.61 -8.16
N LEU A 396 0.50 8.31 -7.32
CA LEU A 396 -0.94 8.53 -7.50
C LEU A 396 -1.26 9.36 -8.76
N ALA A 397 -0.47 10.40 -9.04
CA ALA A 397 -0.63 11.18 -10.26
C ALA A 397 -0.39 10.31 -11.51
N GLY A 398 0.69 9.53 -11.50
CA GLY A 398 1.00 8.57 -12.56
C GLY A 398 -0.08 7.50 -12.73
N GLN A 399 -0.60 6.97 -11.63
CA GLN A 399 -1.71 6.01 -11.62
C GLN A 399 -2.94 6.56 -12.33
N ALA A 400 -3.38 7.77 -11.99
CA ALA A 400 -4.59 8.37 -12.54
C ALA A 400 -4.47 8.66 -14.06
N LEU A 401 -3.37 9.28 -14.47
CA LEU A 401 -3.14 9.63 -15.88
C LEU A 401 -2.93 8.39 -16.74
N LEU A 402 -2.15 7.42 -16.25
CA LEU A 402 -1.91 6.16 -16.98
C LEU A 402 -3.21 5.37 -17.13
N ALA A 403 -4.01 5.24 -16.07
CA ALA A 403 -5.29 4.54 -16.11
C ALA A 403 -6.25 5.16 -17.15
N SER A 404 -6.31 6.50 -17.22
CA SER A 404 -7.17 7.21 -18.17
C SER A 404 -6.78 6.93 -19.63
N GLU A 405 -5.50 7.07 -19.96
CA GLU A 405 -5.02 6.86 -21.33
C GLU A 405 -5.04 5.38 -21.74
N TYR A 406 -4.80 4.48 -20.79
CA TYR A 406 -4.93 3.04 -21.01
C TYR A 406 -6.38 2.66 -21.31
N ALA A 407 -7.35 3.20 -20.55
CA ALA A 407 -8.79 2.95 -20.78
C ALA A 407 -9.29 3.47 -22.13
N LYS A 408 -8.71 4.57 -22.64
CA LYS A 408 -9.01 5.11 -23.99
C LYS A 408 -8.36 4.31 -25.13
N GLY A 409 -7.46 3.36 -24.82
CA GLY A 409 -6.67 2.63 -25.82
C GLY A 409 -5.52 3.44 -26.43
N ASN A 410 -5.20 4.60 -25.87
CA ASN A 410 -4.16 5.51 -26.35
C ASN A 410 -2.77 5.07 -25.86
N TYR A 411 -2.29 3.91 -26.30
CA TYR A 411 -1.03 3.34 -25.81
C TYR A 411 0.21 4.20 -26.06
N LYS A 412 0.20 5.06 -27.09
CA LYS A 412 1.27 6.04 -27.33
C LYS A 412 1.35 7.06 -26.19
N GLN A 413 0.22 7.65 -25.81
CA GLN A 413 0.15 8.62 -24.73
C GLN A 413 0.39 7.97 -23.37
N ALA A 414 -0.16 6.77 -23.14
CA ALA A 414 0.12 5.99 -21.92
C ALA A 414 1.62 5.74 -21.73
N ARG A 415 2.35 5.43 -22.80
CA ARG A 415 3.82 5.26 -22.77
C ARG A 415 4.55 6.57 -22.51
N LEU A 416 4.06 7.69 -23.03
CA LEU A 416 4.62 9.00 -22.74
C LEU A 416 4.46 9.36 -21.25
N VAL A 417 3.26 9.18 -20.69
CA VAL A 417 3.00 9.35 -19.24
C VAL A 417 3.94 8.47 -18.43
N LEU A 418 4.08 7.18 -18.78
CA LEU A 418 4.99 6.25 -18.12
C LEU A 418 6.42 6.79 -18.03
N TYR A 419 7.00 7.21 -19.17
CA TYR A 419 8.37 7.73 -19.19
C TYR A 419 8.50 9.05 -18.43
N ARG A 420 7.52 9.94 -18.52
CA ARG A 420 7.55 11.24 -17.83
C ARG A 420 7.48 11.09 -16.33
N VAL A 421 6.56 10.27 -15.81
CA VAL A 421 6.45 10.04 -14.36
C VAL A 421 7.73 9.39 -13.82
N LEU A 422 8.34 8.45 -14.56
CA LEU A 422 9.63 7.86 -14.16
C LEU A 422 10.79 8.87 -14.17
N GLN A 423 10.84 9.77 -15.16
CA GLN A 423 11.85 10.83 -15.22
C GLN A 423 11.69 11.82 -14.07
N ILE A 424 10.47 12.30 -13.83
CA ILE A 424 10.14 13.20 -12.72
C ILE A 424 10.45 12.50 -11.40
N GLY A 425 10.08 11.24 -11.23
CA GLY A 425 10.36 10.46 -10.03
C GLY A 425 11.85 10.28 -9.76
N GLY A 426 12.64 9.98 -10.79
CA GLY A 426 14.09 9.88 -10.68
C GLY A 426 14.74 11.21 -10.28
N VAL A 427 14.31 12.32 -10.88
CA VAL A 427 14.82 13.67 -10.54
C VAL A 427 14.41 14.07 -9.13
N THR A 428 13.15 13.84 -8.74
CA THR A 428 12.66 14.10 -7.38
C THR A 428 13.43 13.24 -6.37
N GLY A 429 13.62 11.95 -6.63
CA GLY A 429 14.39 11.07 -5.76
C GLY A 429 15.84 11.50 -5.59
N LEU A 430 16.51 11.97 -6.66
CA LEU A 430 17.85 12.55 -6.58
C LEU A 430 17.87 13.87 -5.79
N ALA A 431 16.87 14.73 -5.98
CA ALA A 431 16.75 15.98 -5.23
C ALA A 431 16.53 15.70 -3.72
N LEU A 432 15.68 14.74 -3.38
CA LEU A 432 15.45 14.29 -2.01
C LEU A 432 16.72 13.68 -1.40
N ALA A 433 17.45 12.85 -2.16
CA ALA A 433 18.74 12.28 -1.73
C ALA A 433 19.76 13.37 -1.40
N ALA A 434 19.93 14.36 -2.28
CA ALA A 434 20.86 15.47 -2.09
C ALA A 434 20.48 16.34 -0.89
N THR A 435 19.19 16.66 -0.76
CA THR A 435 18.67 17.46 0.37
C THR A 435 18.91 16.74 1.70
N LEU A 436 18.65 15.44 1.74
CA LEU A 436 18.94 14.63 2.92
C LEU A 436 20.42 14.55 3.21
N PHE A 437 21.26 14.28 2.22
CA PHE A 437 22.70 14.15 2.45
C PHE A 437 23.31 15.40 3.09
N LEU A 438 22.85 16.59 2.68
CA LEU A 438 23.29 17.86 3.24
C LEU A 438 22.64 18.19 4.59
N GLY A 439 21.38 17.78 4.79
CA GLY A 439 20.58 18.15 5.96
C GLY A 439 20.53 17.12 7.09
N PHE A 440 20.89 15.86 6.85
CA PHE A 440 20.60 14.75 7.76
C PHE A 440 21.22 14.94 9.14
N GLY A 441 22.47 15.41 9.22
CA GLY A 441 23.13 15.66 10.51
C GLY A 441 22.42 16.72 11.36
N TYR A 442 21.92 17.80 10.74
CA TYR A 442 21.12 18.80 11.43
C TYR A 442 19.74 18.27 11.80
N LEU A 443 19.16 17.46 10.91
CA LEU A 443 17.85 16.86 11.11
C LEU A 443 17.87 15.87 12.28
N THR A 444 18.92 15.06 12.46
CA THR A 444 19.05 14.11 13.58
C THR A 444 19.07 14.79 14.96
N LEU A 445 19.59 16.03 15.03
CA LEU A 445 19.60 16.81 16.28
C LEU A 445 18.19 17.24 16.72
N LEU A 446 17.21 17.21 15.82
CA LEU A 446 15.81 17.46 16.19
C LEU A 446 15.18 16.27 16.92
N PHE A 447 15.80 15.08 16.89
CA PHE A 447 15.22 13.88 17.49
C PHE A 447 15.78 13.59 18.87
N THR A 448 17.07 13.85 19.09
CA THR A 448 17.72 13.51 20.36
C THR A 448 19.00 14.30 20.57
N ASP A 449 19.33 14.51 21.85
CA ASP A 449 20.60 15.09 22.30
C ASP A 449 21.63 14.01 22.69
N ASP A 450 21.28 12.71 22.63
CA ASP A 450 22.17 11.60 23.00
C ASP A 450 23.25 11.38 21.92
N PRO A 451 24.54 11.67 22.20
CA PRO A 451 25.61 11.55 21.21
C PRO A 451 25.82 10.11 20.73
N ALA A 452 25.51 9.10 21.55
CA ALA A 452 25.66 7.70 21.16
C ALA A 452 24.58 7.28 20.15
N VAL A 453 23.35 7.79 20.31
CA VAL A 453 22.28 7.57 19.33
C VAL A 453 22.54 8.33 18.04
N LEU A 454 23.03 9.57 18.15
CA LEU A 454 23.37 10.40 16.99
C LEU A 454 24.47 9.75 16.14
N ASP A 455 25.50 9.16 16.75
CA ASP A 455 26.57 8.45 16.03
C ASP A 455 26.01 7.27 15.21
N VAL A 456 25.14 6.46 15.83
CA VAL A 456 24.45 5.37 15.13
C VAL A 456 23.58 5.91 14.00
N ALA A 457 22.74 6.92 14.25
CA ALA A 457 21.86 7.49 13.23
C ALA A 457 22.68 8.04 12.04
N GLN A 458 23.77 8.75 12.31
CA GLN A 458 24.66 9.29 11.28
C GLN A 458 25.33 8.20 10.45
N SER A 459 25.64 7.03 11.02
CA SER A 459 26.13 5.89 10.22
C SER A 459 25.11 5.43 9.16
N GLY A 460 23.82 5.65 9.41
CA GLY A 460 22.72 5.34 8.49
C GLY A 460 22.54 6.32 7.33
N VAL A 461 23.21 7.48 7.34
CA VAL A 461 22.99 8.55 6.34
C VAL A 461 23.16 8.07 4.90
N TRP A 462 24.16 7.23 4.64
CA TRP A 462 24.44 6.70 3.31
C TRP A 462 23.33 5.79 2.82
N PHE A 463 22.80 4.93 3.70
CA PHE A 463 21.66 4.08 3.39
C PHE A 463 20.43 4.94 3.10
N VAL A 464 20.11 5.88 3.99
CA VAL A 464 18.93 6.73 3.88
C VAL A 464 18.95 7.54 2.58
N THR A 465 20.11 8.07 2.19
CA THR A 465 20.26 8.96 1.02
C THR A 465 20.37 8.20 -0.30
N ILE A 466 21.25 7.21 -0.40
CA ILE A 466 21.50 6.46 -1.65
C ILE A 466 20.26 5.67 -2.07
N THR A 467 19.42 5.26 -1.12
CA THR A 467 18.20 4.51 -1.44
C THR A 467 17.05 5.40 -1.90
N GLN A 468 17.06 6.73 -1.68
CA GLN A 468 15.93 7.59 -2.09
C GLN A 468 15.63 7.57 -3.59
N PRO A 469 16.61 7.64 -4.52
CA PRO A 469 16.30 7.59 -5.95
C PRO A 469 15.72 6.24 -6.37
N ILE A 470 16.23 5.15 -5.78
CA ILE A 470 15.72 3.79 -6.01
C ILE A 470 14.28 3.71 -5.51
N ASN A 471 14.03 4.26 -4.32
CA ASN A 471 12.74 4.24 -3.68
C ASN A 471 11.70 5.09 -4.43
N ALA A 472 12.07 6.29 -4.89
CA ALA A 472 11.19 7.13 -5.70
C ALA A 472 10.74 6.41 -6.99
N ILE A 473 11.66 5.72 -7.67
CA ILE A 473 11.35 4.93 -8.85
C ILE A 473 10.44 3.73 -8.49
N ALA A 474 10.71 3.05 -7.37
CA ALA A 474 9.91 1.93 -6.91
C ALA A 474 8.46 2.33 -6.57
N PHE A 475 8.26 3.45 -5.87
CA PHE A 475 6.92 4.00 -5.58
C PHE A 475 6.18 4.38 -6.86
N VAL A 476 6.87 5.05 -7.80
CA VAL A 476 6.29 5.37 -9.11
C VAL A 476 5.85 4.11 -9.85
N PHE A 477 6.70 3.07 -9.90
CA PHE A 477 6.32 1.80 -10.51
C PHE A 477 5.10 1.18 -9.84
N ASP A 478 4.99 1.27 -8.52
CA ASP A 478 3.82 0.77 -7.81
C ASP A 478 2.53 1.46 -8.29
N GLY A 479 2.52 2.80 -8.33
CA GLY A 479 1.39 3.57 -8.86
C GLY A 479 1.05 3.22 -10.32
N LEU A 480 2.06 3.00 -11.16
CA LEU A 480 1.88 2.65 -12.57
C LEU A 480 1.26 1.25 -12.74
N TYR A 481 1.73 0.24 -11.98
CA TYR A 481 1.14 -1.10 -12.01
C TYR A 481 -0.31 -1.09 -11.51
N TYR A 482 -0.60 -0.28 -10.50
CA TYR A 482 -1.97 -0.06 -10.02
C TYR A 482 -2.83 0.62 -11.09
N GLY A 483 -2.27 1.57 -11.84
CA GLY A 483 -2.98 2.29 -12.91
C GLY A 483 -3.47 1.37 -14.03
N VAL A 484 -2.70 0.34 -14.38
CA VAL A 484 -3.07 -0.68 -15.37
C VAL A 484 -3.70 -1.94 -14.77
N SER A 485 -3.92 -1.96 -13.44
CA SER A 485 -4.48 -3.09 -12.70
C SER A 485 -3.69 -4.41 -12.82
N ASP A 486 -2.36 -4.34 -13.03
CA ASP A 486 -1.49 -5.53 -13.09
C ASP A 486 -0.97 -5.90 -11.69
N PHE A 487 -1.92 -6.24 -10.81
CA PHE A 487 -1.63 -6.64 -9.42
C PHE A 487 -0.84 -7.94 -9.34
N GLY A 488 -0.96 -8.80 -10.36
CA GLY A 488 -0.25 -10.07 -10.43
C GLY A 488 1.25 -9.84 -10.55
N TYR A 489 1.69 -9.04 -11.52
CA TYR A 489 3.10 -8.74 -11.69
C TYR A 489 3.69 -8.03 -10.46
N ALA A 490 2.98 -7.06 -9.89
CA ALA A 490 3.41 -6.35 -8.69
C ALA A 490 3.63 -7.29 -7.50
N ALA A 491 2.74 -8.27 -7.29
CA ALA A 491 2.89 -9.26 -6.23
C ALA A 491 4.06 -10.23 -6.50
N TYR A 492 4.14 -10.80 -7.70
CA TYR A 492 5.20 -11.77 -8.02
C TYR A 492 6.59 -11.15 -7.98
N SER A 493 6.76 -9.96 -8.54
CA SER A 493 8.06 -9.25 -8.50
C SER A 493 8.50 -9.00 -7.06
N THR A 494 7.63 -8.44 -6.22
CA THR A 494 7.94 -8.16 -4.80
C THR A 494 8.31 -9.43 -4.03
N VAL A 495 7.57 -10.52 -4.21
CA VAL A 495 7.85 -11.81 -3.54
C VAL A 495 9.15 -12.44 -4.05
N LEU A 496 9.44 -12.34 -5.34
CA LEU A 496 10.70 -12.84 -5.90
C LEU A 496 11.91 -12.11 -5.30
N PHE A 497 11.82 -10.79 -5.11
CA PHE A 497 12.87 -9.98 -4.47
C PHE A 497 13.01 -10.22 -2.96
N LEU A 498 12.03 -10.82 -2.29
CA LEU A 498 12.14 -11.26 -0.90
C LEU A 498 13.10 -12.45 -0.74
N SER A 499 13.16 -13.33 -1.75
CA SER A 499 13.90 -14.59 -1.66
C SER A 499 15.41 -14.44 -1.42
N PRO A 500 16.15 -13.53 -2.06
CA PRO A 500 17.58 -13.34 -1.80
C PRO A 500 17.82 -12.69 -0.44
N LEU A 501 16.90 -11.83 0.03
CA LEU A 501 16.99 -11.17 1.33
C LEU A 501 16.88 -12.19 2.47
N LEU A 502 15.94 -13.12 2.39
CA LEU A 502 15.79 -14.22 3.35
C LEU A 502 17.04 -15.10 3.40
N VAL A 503 17.64 -15.38 2.24
CA VAL A 503 18.89 -16.14 2.16
C VAL A 503 20.04 -15.37 2.82
N LEU A 504 20.18 -14.08 2.55
CA LEU A 504 21.22 -13.24 3.16
C LEU A 504 21.08 -13.18 4.69
N LEU A 505 19.85 -13.12 5.17
CA LEU A 505 19.52 -13.09 6.60
C LEU A 505 19.88 -14.38 7.33
N VAL A 506 19.49 -15.53 6.76
CA VAL A 506 19.86 -16.85 7.27
C VAL A 506 21.38 -16.98 7.35
N ILE A 507 22.08 -16.46 6.35
CA ILE A 507 23.55 -16.42 6.30
C ILE A 507 24.08 -15.52 7.43
N THR A 508 23.61 -14.29 7.60
CA THR A 508 24.10 -13.40 8.67
C THR A 508 23.82 -13.93 10.08
N GLN A 509 22.68 -14.59 10.32
CA GLN A 509 22.39 -15.20 11.62
C GLN A 509 23.29 -16.41 11.92
N THR A 510 23.65 -17.18 10.89
CA THR A 510 24.59 -18.30 11.05
C THR A 510 26.04 -17.87 11.27
N PHE A 511 26.43 -16.66 10.84
CA PHE A 511 27.76 -16.10 11.08
C PHE A 511 27.87 -15.25 12.37
N SER A 512 26.75 -14.82 12.94
CA SER A 512 26.69 -14.08 14.22
C SER A 512 26.54 -14.98 15.45
N SER A 513 26.35 -16.29 15.24
CA SER A 513 26.28 -17.33 16.28
C SER A 513 27.63 -18.04 16.36
#